data_AF-O67410-F1
#
_entry.id   AF-O67410-F1
#
_cell.length_a   1.000
_cell.length_b   1.000
_cell.length_c   1.000
_cell.angle_alpha   90.00
_cell.angle_beta   90.00
_cell.angle_gamma   90.00
#
_symmetry.space_group_name_H-M   'P 1'
#
loop_
_entity.id
_entity.type
_entity.pdbx_description
1 polymer ?
#
loop_
_entity_poly.entity_id
_entity_poly.type
_entity_poly.pdbx_seq_one_letter_code
_entity_poly.pdbx_strand_id
1 'polypeptide(L)'
;MLVDAHTHLELFAISEVPFHEFKKKEELLKFLKSLKRDYLVAYGLDYGLGITPEDLNTVNFPLLLIYKDGHKGILNKHMKKLLNKEGYFLVEHELWEAANKLKPKGEALRKAIRNALKKAKEMGISEVHDYVDEEVARIYFSEELPINVVLMPYYESLKSVLKLFEQKGESEKLQLGWVKVYLDGSISARTAHLKEPYRDTKTKGKLLISEEKLLKILKELESLNLRASLHAIGDGAIEVAIKAFEKLEPKLKYHRIEHAELISEDQIRRVKELNLLLCMQPNFTCYYREIYLEALGEERTKRINPIDLVDKIGAPLIFGTDMMPFDVNYALNCAKEKLPEEKVLYYFGGWKRDRDYVKLN
;
A
#
# COMPACT_ATOMS: atom_id res chain seq x y z
N MET A 1 -3.27 -19.51 -9.92
CA MET A 1 -2.29 -18.41 -10.06
C MET A 1 -2.74 -17.30 -9.13
N LEU A 2 -1.88 -16.88 -8.21
CA LEU A 2 -2.17 -15.79 -7.28
C LEU A 2 -1.60 -14.48 -7.85
N VAL A 3 -2.34 -13.40 -7.69
CA VAL A 3 -2.02 -12.04 -8.09
C VAL A 3 -2.13 -11.18 -6.84
N ASP A 4 -1.04 -10.50 -6.49
CA ASP A 4 -1.09 -9.46 -5.46
C ASP A 4 -1.28 -8.10 -6.13
N ALA A 5 -2.52 -7.61 -6.11
CA ALA A 5 -2.89 -6.48 -6.94
C ALA A 5 -2.48 -5.10 -6.39
N HIS A 6 -1.76 -5.06 -5.27
CA HIS A 6 -1.30 -3.83 -4.63
C HIS A 6 -0.04 -4.12 -3.81
N THR A 7 1.14 -3.76 -4.34
CA THR A 7 2.41 -3.96 -3.65
C THR A 7 3.29 -2.71 -3.69
N HIS A 8 4.24 -2.67 -2.75
CA HIS A 8 5.37 -1.77 -2.74
C HIS A 8 6.64 -2.59 -2.47
N LEU A 9 7.15 -3.31 -3.47
CA LEU A 9 8.27 -4.25 -3.29
C LEU A 9 9.56 -3.56 -2.84
N GLU A 10 9.70 -2.25 -3.09
CA GLU A 10 10.79 -1.46 -2.50
C GLU A 10 10.75 -1.45 -0.97
N LEU A 11 9.58 -1.63 -0.33
CA LEU A 11 9.48 -1.77 1.12
C LEU A 11 10.17 -3.02 1.62
N PHE A 12 10.45 -4.03 0.79
CA PHE A 12 11.28 -5.18 1.18
C PHE A 12 12.74 -4.77 1.46
N ALA A 13 13.22 -3.69 0.83
CA ALA A 13 14.53 -3.11 1.11
C ALA A 13 14.62 -2.56 2.54
N ILE A 14 13.46 -2.22 3.11
CA ILE A 14 13.30 -1.66 4.45
C ILE A 14 12.86 -2.80 5.41
N SER A 15 11.96 -3.68 5.01
CA SER A 15 11.27 -4.63 5.90
C SER A 15 12.04 -5.93 6.20
N GLU A 16 13.38 -5.87 6.29
CA GLU A 16 14.23 -7.06 6.56
C GLU A 16 14.00 -7.72 7.94
N VAL A 17 13.13 -7.17 8.78
CA VAL A 17 12.82 -7.68 10.12
C VAL A 17 11.42 -8.33 10.10
N PRO A 18 11.30 -9.64 10.42
CA PRO A 18 10.02 -10.34 10.43
C PRO A 18 9.25 -10.02 11.72
N PHE A 19 8.76 -8.78 11.87
CA PHE A 19 8.17 -8.32 13.13
C PHE A 19 7.01 -9.18 13.64
N HIS A 20 6.24 -9.79 12.74
CA HIS A 20 5.13 -10.68 13.05
C HIS A 20 5.54 -11.99 13.76
N GLU A 21 6.83 -12.37 13.69
CA GLU A 21 7.35 -13.57 14.37
C GLU A 21 7.65 -13.32 15.86
N PHE A 22 7.84 -12.04 16.27
CA PHE A 22 8.21 -11.71 17.64
C PHE A 22 6.97 -11.46 18.49
N LYS A 23 6.82 -12.24 19.57
CA LYS A 23 5.73 -12.05 20.54
C LYS A 23 6.19 -11.30 21.79
N LYS A 24 7.50 -11.23 22.00
CA LYS A 24 8.12 -10.55 23.14
C LYS A 24 9.25 -9.64 22.67
N LYS A 25 9.42 -8.49 23.31
CA LYS A 25 10.45 -7.52 22.91
C LYS A 25 11.88 -8.06 23.01
N GLU A 26 12.14 -8.97 23.95
CA GLU A 26 13.44 -9.60 24.14
C GLU A 26 13.86 -10.42 22.91
N GLU A 27 12.90 -11.05 22.23
CA GLU A 27 13.13 -11.84 21.01
C GLU A 27 13.56 -10.91 19.86
N LEU A 28 12.81 -9.81 19.66
CA LEU A 28 13.16 -8.79 18.68
C LEU A 28 14.54 -8.18 18.98
N LEU A 29 14.82 -7.80 20.23
CA LEU A 29 16.12 -7.22 20.60
C LEU A 29 17.28 -8.19 20.40
N LYS A 30 17.08 -9.48 20.68
CA LYS A 30 18.07 -10.52 20.41
C LYS A 30 18.33 -10.65 18.91
N PHE A 31 17.27 -10.64 18.08
CA PHE A 31 17.40 -10.65 16.63
C PHE A 31 18.16 -9.42 16.13
N LEU A 32 17.75 -8.21 16.53
CA LEU A 32 18.39 -6.96 16.11
C LEU A 32 19.88 -6.92 16.49
N LYS A 33 20.26 -7.41 17.68
CA LYS A 33 21.67 -7.52 18.12
C LYS A 33 22.50 -8.53 17.34
N SER A 34 21.85 -9.52 16.71
CA SER A 34 22.53 -10.53 15.89
C SER A 34 22.89 -10.01 14.49
N LEU A 35 22.25 -8.92 14.05
CA LEU A 35 22.49 -8.31 12.74
C LEU A 35 23.83 -7.57 12.72
N LYS A 36 24.50 -7.61 11.55
CA LYS A 36 25.70 -6.81 11.25
C LYS A 36 25.38 -5.88 10.10
N ARG A 37 25.14 -4.59 10.40
CA ARG A 37 24.69 -3.58 9.43
C ARG A 37 25.31 -2.21 9.75
N ASP A 38 25.47 -1.38 8.72
CA ASP A 38 25.86 0.02 8.89
C ASP A 38 24.71 0.87 9.43
N TYR A 39 23.48 0.53 9.05
CA TYR A 39 22.23 1.03 9.63
C TYR A 39 21.09 0.07 9.25
N LEU A 40 19.94 0.21 9.91
CA LEU A 40 18.69 -0.48 9.53
C LEU A 40 17.51 0.48 9.66
N VAL A 41 16.70 0.53 8.62
CA VAL A 41 15.33 1.04 8.66
C VAL A 41 14.46 -0.18 8.51
N ALA A 42 13.48 -0.41 9.39
CA ALA A 42 12.60 -1.57 9.31
C ALA A 42 11.14 -1.23 9.58
N TYR A 43 10.24 -1.72 8.74
CA TYR A 43 8.80 -1.47 8.82
C TYR A 43 8.05 -2.66 9.42
N GLY A 44 7.08 -2.40 10.30
CA GLY A 44 6.18 -3.42 10.84
C GLY A 44 6.22 -3.60 12.36
N LEU A 45 6.85 -2.68 13.11
CA LEU A 45 6.96 -2.82 14.55
C LEU A 45 5.57 -2.78 15.22
N ASP A 46 5.25 -3.79 16.03
CA ASP A 46 3.99 -3.82 16.78
C ASP A 46 4.08 -2.96 18.05
N TYR A 47 3.07 -2.12 18.29
CA TYR A 47 2.94 -1.33 19.53
C TYR A 47 2.89 -2.22 20.77
N GLY A 48 2.30 -3.42 20.67
CA GLY A 48 2.17 -4.39 21.76
C GLY A 48 3.50 -4.94 22.27
N LEU A 49 4.59 -4.82 21.50
CA LEU A 49 5.92 -5.18 22.00
C LEU A 49 6.45 -4.20 23.05
N GLY A 50 5.93 -2.98 23.12
CA GLY A 50 6.35 -2.00 24.14
C GLY A 50 7.83 -1.61 24.05
N ILE A 51 8.39 -1.59 22.83
CA ILE A 51 9.78 -1.19 22.57
C ILE A 51 9.99 0.30 22.91
N THR A 52 11.02 0.60 23.70
CA THR A 52 11.43 1.97 24.03
C THR A 52 12.75 2.38 23.38
N PRO A 53 13.12 3.68 23.38
CA PRO A 53 14.43 4.10 22.91
C PRO A 53 15.58 3.47 23.70
N GLU A 54 15.42 3.27 25.01
CA GLU A 54 16.41 2.62 25.88
C GLU A 54 16.65 1.17 25.45
N ASP A 55 15.59 0.44 25.12
CA ASP A 55 15.68 -0.92 24.59
C ASP A 55 16.53 -0.92 23.30
N LEU A 56 16.23 -0.03 22.35
CA LEU A 56 16.94 0.05 21.06
C LEU A 56 18.38 0.60 21.18
N ASN A 57 18.68 1.36 22.22
CA ASN A 57 20.03 1.86 22.51
C ASN A 57 21.02 0.75 22.89
N THR A 58 20.52 -0.47 23.13
CA THR A 58 21.35 -1.66 23.35
C THR A 58 21.87 -2.29 22.04
N VAL A 59 21.42 -1.79 20.89
CA VAL A 59 21.90 -2.19 19.55
C VAL A 59 22.96 -1.19 19.07
N ASN A 60 24.10 -1.70 18.59
CA ASN A 60 25.31 -0.91 18.37
C ASN A 60 25.44 -0.25 16.98
N PHE A 61 24.35 -0.20 16.21
CA PHE A 61 24.30 0.47 14.92
C PHE A 61 23.01 1.31 14.79
N PRO A 62 22.96 2.33 13.92
CA PRO A 62 21.76 3.15 13.67
C PRO A 62 20.51 2.32 13.35
N LEU A 63 19.44 2.51 14.13
CA LEU A 63 18.11 1.93 13.92
C LEU A 63 17.02 2.99 13.77
N LEU A 64 16.18 2.83 12.75
CA LEU A 64 14.83 3.40 12.65
C LEU A 64 13.83 2.25 12.49
N LEU A 65 13.02 1.98 13.51
CA LEU A 65 11.93 1.00 13.40
C LEU A 65 10.62 1.76 13.21
N ILE A 66 9.95 1.51 12.09
CA ILE A 66 8.66 2.08 11.73
C ILE A 66 7.57 1.17 12.28
N TYR A 67 6.64 1.74 13.04
CA TYR A 67 5.50 1.00 13.55
C TYR A 67 4.66 0.46 12.40
N LYS A 68 3.93 -0.63 12.68
CA LYS A 68 3.13 -1.35 11.70
C LYS A 68 2.07 -0.49 11.03
N ASP A 69 1.73 0.66 11.60
CA ASP A 69 0.82 1.62 11.01
C ASP A 69 1.45 2.57 10.00
N GLY A 70 2.79 2.69 9.96
CA GLY A 70 3.52 3.59 9.08
C GLY A 70 3.52 5.07 9.46
N HIS A 71 3.02 5.45 10.63
CA HIS A 71 2.89 6.87 11.02
C HIS A 71 3.87 7.32 12.07
N LYS A 72 4.44 6.36 12.80
CA LYS A 72 5.43 6.63 13.82
C LYS A 72 6.65 5.75 13.57
N GLY A 73 7.82 6.32 13.76
CA GLY A 73 9.07 5.58 13.84
C GLY A 73 9.76 5.84 15.16
N ILE A 74 10.47 4.84 15.66
CA ILE A 74 11.32 4.93 16.84
C ILE A 74 12.79 4.78 16.43
N LEU A 75 13.61 5.70 16.92
CA LEU A 75 15.04 5.78 16.69
C LEU A 75 15.80 5.23 17.89
N ASN A 76 16.99 4.68 17.65
CA ASN A 76 18.01 4.60 18.70
C ASN A 76 18.94 5.82 18.67
N LYS A 77 19.83 5.93 19.66
CA LYS A 77 20.78 7.04 19.83
C LYS A 77 21.70 7.21 18.62
N HIS A 78 22.04 6.10 17.96
CA HIS A 78 22.93 6.10 16.80
C HIS A 78 22.22 6.71 15.57
N MET A 79 20.98 6.31 15.29
CA MET A 79 20.19 6.87 14.18
C MET A 79 19.76 8.31 14.43
N LYS A 80 19.38 8.62 15.67
CA LYS A 80 19.09 10.00 16.10
C LYS A 80 20.27 10.93 15.79
N LYS A 81 21.50 10.52 16.11
CA LYS A 81 22.71 11.27 15.78
C LYS A 81 22.94 11.36 14.27
N LEU A 82 22.76 10.25 13.54
CA LEU A 82 22.94 10.20 12.08
C LEU A 82 21.98 11.15 11.34
N LEU A 83 20.74 11.24 11.79
CA LEU A 83 19.70 12.09 11.21
C LEU A 83 19.66 13.51 11.77
N ASN A 84 20.52 13.84 12.76
CA ASN A 84 20.53 15.11 13.47
C ASN A 84 19.15 15.48 14.06
N LYS A 85 18.53 14.54 14.79
CA LYS A 85 17.20 14.71 15.40
C LYS A 85 17.29 14.98 16.90
N GLU A 86 16.39 15.80 17.44
CA GLU A 86 16.32 16.08 18.89
C GLU A 86 15.57 15.00 19.65
N GLY A 87 14.51 14.43 19.04
CA GLY A 87 13.70 13.35 19.61
C GLY A 87 14.10 11.95 19.15
N TYR A 88 13.53 10.94 19.81
CA TYR A 88 13.64 9.52 19.40
C TYR A 88 12.47 9.05 18.55
N PHE A 89 11.44 9.87 18.39
CA PHE A 89 10.26 9.52 17.61
C PHE A 89 10.15 10.44 16.41
N LEU A 90 9.87 9.85 15.25
CA LEU A 90 9.52 10.57 14.03
C LEU A 90 8.06 10.29 13.72
N VAL A 91 7.35 11.30 13.20
CA VAL A 91 5.94 11.16 12.85
C VAL A 91 5.67 11.66 11.43
N GLU A 92 4.79 10.96 10.72
CA GLU A 92 4.22 11.38 9.44
C GLU A 92 5.27 11.82 8.40
N HIS A 93 5.26 13.07 7.96
CA HIS A 93 6.18 13.61 6.97
C HIS A 93 7.64 13.46 7.39
N GLU A 94 7.96 13.71 8.66
CA GLU A 94 9.33 13.62 9.17
C GLU A 94 9.86 12.19 9.13
N LEU A 95 8.98 11.23 9.44
CA LEU A 95 9.27 9.80 9.35
C LEU A 95 9.58 9.39 7.92
N TRP A 96 8.71 9.73 6.98
CA TRP A 96 8.87 9.32 5.58
C TRP A 96 10.00 10.07 4.88
N GLU A 97 10.28 11.32 5.25
CA GLU A 97 11.47 12.04 4.80
C GLU A 97 12.75 11.32 5.26
N ALA A 98 12.81 10.90 6.53
CA ALA A 98 13.95 10.15 7.05
C ALA A 98 14.06 8.77 6.40
N ALA A 99 12.96 8.02 6.29
CA ALA A 99 12.93 6.70 5.67
C ALA A 99 13.34 6.77 4.20
N ASN A 100 12.86 7.77 3.44
CA ASN A 100 13.26 7.97 2.04
C ASN A 100 14.71 8.39 1.89
N LYS A 101 15.26 9.17 2.82
CA LYS A 101 16.69 9.51 2.82
C LYS A 101 17.58 8.30 3.09
N LEU A 102 17.09 7.39 3.93
CA LEU A 102 17.78 6.18 4.36
C LEU A 102 17.40 4.95 3.52
N LYS A 103 16.45 5.05 2.57
CA LYS A 103 16.06 3.91 1.76
C LYS A 103 17.29 3.45 0.97
N PRO A 104 17.55 2.13 0.88
CA PRO A 104 18.62 1.62 0.03
C PRO A 104 18.47 2.19 -1.38
N LYS A 105 19.61 2.49 -2.02
CA LYS A 105 19.67 3.01 -3.41
C LYS A 105 20.59 2.15 -4.26
N GLY A 106 20.50 2.29 -5.58
CA GLY A 106 21.38 1.57 -6.51
C GLY A 106 21.34 0.05 -6.29
N GLU A 107 22.51 -0.58 -6.17
CA GLU A 107 22.60 -2.05 -6.08
C GLU A 107 21.89 -2.65 -4.86
N ALA A 108 21.83 -1.93 -3.74
CA ALA A 108 21.15 -2.41 -2.54
C ALA A 108 19.62 -2.47 -2.75
N LEU A 109 19.04 -1.44 -3.36
CA LEU A 109 17.63 -1.41 -3.76
C LEU A 109 17.33 -2.49 -4.81
N ARG A 110 18.20 -2.61 -5.81
CA ARG A 110 18.13 -3.62 -6.87
C ARG A 110 18.09 -5.03 -6.30
N LYS A 111 18.99 -5.35 -5.35
CA LYS A 111 19.03 -6.63 -4.64
C LYS A 111 17.76 -6.87 -3.83
N ALA A 112 17.23 -5.84 -3.18
CA ALA A 112 16.00 -5.96 -2.40
C ALA A 112 14.79 -6.28 -3.28
N ILE A 113 14.62 -5.59 -4.40
CA ILE A 113 13.54 -5.87 -5.37
C ILE A 113 13.69 -7.29 -5.92
N ARG A 114 14.90 -7.73 -6.30
CA ARG A 114 15.15 -9.11 -6.76
C ARG A 114 14.74 -10.14 -5.69
N ASN A 115 15.08 -9.89 -4.43
CA ASN A 115 14.69 -10.76 -3.32
C ASN A 115 13.18 -10.76 -3.10
N ALA A 116 12.52 -9.60 -3.20
CA ALA A 116 11.07 -9.47 -3.07
C ALA A 116 10.35 -10.27 -4.17
N LEU A 117 10.80 -10.16 -5.43
CA LEU A 117 10.27 -10.93 -6.56
C LEU A 117 10.47 -12.43 -6.39
N LYS A 118 11.64 -12.85 -5.91
CA LYS A 118 11.92 -14.26 -5.60
C LYS A 118 11.00 -14.75 -4.48
N LYS A 119 10.83 -13.96 -3.42
CA LYS A 119 9.94 -14.29 -2.30
C LYS A 119 8.49 -14.41 -2.75
N ALA A 120 8.02 -13.48 -3.57
CA ALA A 120 6.69 -13.52 -4.17
C ALA A 120 6.46 -14.84 -4.92
N LYS A 121 7.43 -15.25 -5.75
CA LYS A 121 7.38 -16.53 -6.46
C LYS A 121 7.33 -17.73 -5.53
N GLU A 122 8.16 -17.75 -4.49
CA GLU A 122 8.17 -18.83 -3.47
C GLU A 122 6.83 -18.95 -2.74
N MET A 123 6.08 -17.85 -2.64
CA MET A 123 4.74 -17.81 -2.05
C MET A 123 3.62 -18.18 -3.04
N GLY A 124 3.96 -18.56 -4.28
CA GLY A 124 3.00 -18.93 -5.32
C GLY A 124 2.33 -17.75 -6.03
N ILE A 125 2.83 -16.53 -5.79
CA ILE A 125 2.40 -15.33 -6.53
C ILE A 125 2.98 -15.40 -7.93
N SER A 126 2.12 -15.24 -8.94
CA SER A 126 2.48 -15.23 -10.35
C SER A 126 2.54 -13.83 -10.95
N GLU A 127 1.92 -12.85 -10.31
CA GLU A 127 1.87 -11.45 -10.76
C GLU A 127 1.73 -10.50 -9.57
N VAL A 128 2.39 -9.35 -9.66
CA VAL A 128 2.25 -8.24 -8.71
C VAL A 128 1.91 -6.95 -9.45
N HIS A 129 1.12 -6.08 -8.84
CA HIS A 129 0.99 -4.70 -9.28
C HIS A 129 1.77 -3.80 -8.34
N ASP A 130 2.92 -3.31 -8.80
CA ASP A 130 3.88 -2.62 -7.94
C ASP A 130 3.89 -1.12 -8.18
N TYR A 131 3.72 -0.34 -7.12
CA TYR A 131 3.77 1.12 -7.18
C TYR A 131 5.21 1.63 -7.14
N VAL A 132 5.57 2.43 -8.14
CA VAL A 132 6.98 2.74 -8.41
C VAL A 132 7.25 4.21 -8.71
N ASP A 133 8.42 4.65 -8.27
CA ASP A 133 9.10 5.84 -8.80
C ASP A 133 9.97 5.48 -10.02
N GLU A 134 10.67 6.47 -10.58
CA GLU A 134 11.57 6.25 -11.72
C GLU A 134 12.74 5.29 -11.41
N GLU A 135 13.32 5.35 -10.21
CA GLU A 135 14.48 4.53 -9.84
C GLU A 135 14.08 3.06 -9.80
N VAL A 136 12.96 2.76 -9.16
CA VAL A 136 12.39 1.40 -9.08
C VAL A 136 11.96 0.90 -10.47
N ALA A 137 11.30 1.74 -11.29
CA ALA A 137 10.94 1.37 -12.65
C ALA A 137 12.17 0.99 -13.50
N ARG A 138 13.27 1.75 -13.40
CA ARG A 138 14.53 1.44 -14.11
C ARG A 138 15.10 0.08 -13.71
N ILE A 139 14.97 -0.30 -12.45
CA ILE A 139 15.39 -1.60 -11.94
C ILE A 139 14.61 -2.72 -12.64
N TYR A 140 13.29 -2.65 -12.68
CA TYR A 140 12.46 -3.66 -13.35
C TYR A 140 12.80 -3.86 -14.82
N PHE A 141 13.11 -2.78 -15.55
CA PHE A 141 13.57 -2.86 -16.94
C PHE A 141 14.98 -3.44 -17.14
N SER A 142 15.70 -3.73 -16.06
CA SER A 142 17.08 -4.25 -16.09
C SER A 142 17.22 -5.61 -15.39
N GLU A 143 16.13 -6.11 -14.81
CA GLU A 143 16.09 -7.36 -14.05
C GLU A 143 15.42 -8.47 -14.85
N GLU A 144 15.87 -9.70 -14.61
CA GLU A 144 15.09 -10.87 -15.00
C GLU A 144 13.92 -11.03 -14.03
N LEU A 145 12.70 -11.09 -14.57
CA LEU A 145 11.48 -11.11 -13.77
C LEU A 145 10.97 -12.55 -13.59
N PRO A 146 11.06 -13.13 -12.37
CA PRO A 146 10.65 -14.50 -12.12
C PRO A 146 9.12 -14.67 -12.09
N ILE A 147 8.38 -13.56 -12.02
CA ILE A 147 6.92 -13.42 -12.02
C ILE A 147 6.53 -12.25 -12.94
N ASN A 148 5.26 -12.10 -13.26
CA ASN A 148 4.79 -10.93 -14.00
C ASN A 148 4.75 -9.69 -13.08
N VAL A 149 5.02 -8.52 -13.65
CA VAL A 149 4.95 -7.23 -12.94
C VAL A 149 4.13 -6.25 -13.76
N VAL A 150 3.11 -5.68 -13.15
CA VAL A 150 2.41 -4.50 -13.67
C VAL A 150 2.98 -3.29 -12.94
N LEU A 151 3.67 -2.41 -13.65
CA LEU A 151 4.23 -1.19 -13.08
C LEU A 151 3.15 -0.12 -12.96
N MET A 152 2.99 0.38 -11.74
CA MET A 152 1.98 1.36 -11.38
C MET A 152 2.69 2.67 -11.00
N PRO A 153 2.98 3.57 -11.96
CA PRO A 153 3.73 4.78 -11.63
C PRO A 153 2.96 5.69 -10.67
N TYR A 154 3.67 6.31 -9.72
CA TYR A 154 3.13 7.50 -9.05
C TYR A 154 2.90 8.61 -10.07
N TYR A 155 1.84 9.41 -9.92
CA TYR A 155 1.53 10.50 -10.84
C TYR A 155 2.71 11.47 -11.01
N GLU A 156 3.47 11.73 -9.94
CA GLU A 156 4.67 12.55 -9.95
C GLU A 156 5.81 11.96 -10.82
N SER A 157 5.87 10.63 -10.92
CA SER A 157 6.87 9.90 -11.71
C SER A 157 6.33 9.48 -13.10
N LEU A 158 5.08 9.81 -13.43
CA LEU A 158 4.41 9.32 -14.63
C LEU A 158 5.22 9.62 -15.90
N LYS A 159 5.67 10.86 -16.07
CA LYS A 159 6.38 11.29 -17.29
C LYS A 159 7.69 10.51 -17.51
N SER A 160 8.46 10.29 -16.46
CA SER A 160 9.73 9.56 -16.57
C SER A 160 9.51 8.07 -16.78
N VAL A 161 8.50 7.48 -16.15
CA VAL A 161 8.14 6.08 -16.38
C VAL A 161 7.61 5.86 -17.79
N LEU A 162 6.73 6.73 -18.32
CA LEU A 162 6.27 6.64 -19.72
C LEU A 162 7.43 6.69 -20.70
N LYS A 163 8.40 7.58 -20.48
CA LYS A 163 9.62 7.64 -21.30
C LYS A 163 10.42 6.33 -21.28
N LEU A 164 10.44 5.60 -20.16
CA LEU A 164 11.07 4.27 -20.11
C LEU A 164 10.31 3.26 -20.98
N PHE A 165 8.98 3.25 -20.92
CA PHE A 165 8.14 2.39 -21.76
C PHE A 165 8.26 2.74 -23.25
N GLU A 166 8.31 4.03 -23.62
CA GLU A 166 8.56 4.46 -25.01
C GLU A 166 9.92 3.96 -25.53
N GLN A 167 10.95 3.94 -24.67
CA GLN A 167 12.30 3.55 -25.05
C GLN A 167 12.50 2.03 -25.10
N LYS A 168 11.83 1.29 -24.21
CA LYS A 168 12.11 -0.13 -23.97
C LYS A 168 10.97 -1.08 -24.37
N GLY A 169 9.76 -0.55 -24.54
CA GLY A 169 8.54 -1.31 -24.82
C GLY A 169 8.00 -2.07 -23.61
N GLU A 170 6.77 -2.57 -23.75
CA GLU A 170 6.22 -3.58 -22.84
C GLU A 170 6.76 -4.99 -23.17
N SER A 171 6.64 -5.91 -22.22
CA SER A 171 6.87 -7.33 -22.44
C SER A 171 5.78 -8.17 -21.77
N GLU A 172 5.74 -9.47 -22.04
CA GLU A 172 4.83 -10.39 -21.33
C GLU A 172 4.98 -10.33 -19.80
N LYS A 173 6.22 -10.09 -19.33
CA LYS A 173 6.58 -10.05 -17.91
C LYS A 173 6.49 -8.67 -17.27
N LEU A 174 6.44 -7.61 -18.06
CA LEU A 174 6.47 -6.23 -17.59
C LEU A 174 5.50 -5.38 -18.40
N GLN A 175 4.40 -4.97 -17.77
CA GLN A 175 3.34 -4.18 -18.39
C GLN A 175 3.17 -2.85 -17.66
N LEU A 176 2.70 -1.81 -18.36
CA LEU A 176 2.28 -0.57 -17.72
C LEU A 176 0.86 -0.76 -17.16
N GLY A 177 0.62 -0.28 -15.95
CA GLY A 177 -0.68 -0.36 -15.27
C GLY A 177 -1.35 0.99 -15.06
N TRP A 178 -1.90 1.16 -13.87
CA TRP A 178 -2.60 2.36 -13.44
C TRP A 178 -1.64 3.38 -12.83
N VAL A 179 -2.04 4.64 -12.84
CA VAL A 179 -1.29 5.74 -12.25
C VAL A 179 -1.80 6.03 -10.84
N LYS A 180 -0.93 5.95 -9.84
CA LYS A 180 -1.28 6.15 -8.43
C LYS A 180 -1.45 7.63 -8.09
N VAL A 181 -2.52 7.94 -7.38
CA VAL A 181 -2.81 9.27 -6.81
C VAL A 181 -3.32 9.10 -5.37
N TYR A 182 -2.83 9.92 -4.46
CA TYR A 182 -3.24 9.90 -3.05
C TYR A 182 -4.32 10.94 -2.75
N LEU A 183 -5.48 10.50 -2.27
CA LEU A 183 -6.58 11.40 -1.89
C LEU A 183 -6.57 11.71 -0.40
N ASP A 184 -6.23 10.73 0.44
CA ASP A 184 -6.15 10.88 1.90
C ASP A 184 -5.01 10.06 2.51
N GLY A 185 -4.91 10.10 3.84
CA GLY A 185 -3.96 9.28 4.61
C GLY A 185 -4.58 7.96 5.05
N SER A 186 -4.39 7.59 6.32
CA SER A 186 -4.86 6.32 6.89
C SER A 186 -5.74 6.53 8.13
N ILE A 187 -6.45 5.48 8.53
CA ILE A 187 -7.21 5.48 9.79
C ILE A 187 -6.27 5.47 10.99
N SER A 188 -5.16 4.75 10.93
CA SER A 188 -4.21 4.62 12.03
C SER A 188 -3.58 5.97 12.42
N ALA A 189 -3.27 6.84 11.47
CA ALA A 189 -2.79 8.20 11.72
C ALA A 189 -3.86 9.24 12.03
N ARG A 190 -5.14 8.89 11.91
CA ARG A 190 -6.24 9.86 11.91
C ARG A 190 -6.14 10.89 10.76
N THR A 191 -5.61 10.46 9.62
CA THR A 191 -5.42 11.32 8.43
C THR A 191 -6.31 10.92 7.25
N ALA A 192 -6.90 9.73 7.23
CA ALA A 192 -7.94 9.37 6.28
C ALA A 192 -9.14 10.31 6.39
N HIS A 193 -9.70 10.72 5.25
CA HIS A 193 -10.70 11.77 5.23
C HIS A 193 -12.10 11.21 5.46
N LEU A 194 -12.66 11.47 6.65
CA LEU A 194 -13.93 10.91 7.11
C LEU A 194 -15.10 11.90 6.95
N LYS A 195 -16.34 11.40 6.82
CA LYS A 195 -17.55 12.23 6.89
C LYS A 195 -17.83 12.72 8.33
N GLU A 196 -17.47 11.90 9.32
CA GLU A 196 -17.62 12.18 10.76
C GLU A 196 -16.26 12.19 11.47
N PRO A 197 -16.09 12.95 12.58
CA PRO A 197 -14.83 12.94 13.31
C PRO A 197 -14.42 11.56 13.80
N TYR A 198 -13.12 11.35 13.98
CA TYR A 198 -12.60 10.17 14.68
C TYR A 198 -13.16 10.11 16.11
N ARG A 199 -13.17 8.92 16.71
CA ARG A 199 -13.70 8.71 18.05
C ARG A 199 -12.86 9.43 19.11
N ASP A 200 -11.55 9.42 18.94
CA ASP A 200 -10.56 9.90 19.91
C ASP A 200 -10.11 11.34 19.66
N THR A 201 -10.57 11.99 18.59
CA THR A 201 -10.17 13.36 18.24
C THR A 201 -11.24 14.10 17.43
N LYS A 202 -11.18 15.44 17.43
CA LYS A 202 -12.13 16.30 16.70
C LYS A 202 -11.87 16.37 15.19
N THR A 203 -10.72 15.90 14.71
CA THR A 203 -10.40 15.92 13.27
C THR A 203 -11.23 14.89 12.51
N LYS A 204 -11.42 15.15 11.21
CA LYS A 204 -11.98 14.23 10.21
C LYS A 204 -10.91 13.74 9.24
N GLY A 205 -9.64 13.82 9.62
CA GLY A 205 -8.52 13.70 8.69
C GLY A 205 -8.55 14.81 7.63
N LYS A 206 -7.89 14.59 6.49
CA LYS A 206 -7.77 15.61 5.45
C LYS A 206 -7.62 14.99 4.07
N LEU A 207 -8.10 15.73 3.07
CA LEU A 207 -7.70 15.48 1.69
C LEU A 207 -6.26 15.95 1.47
N LEU A 208 -5.50 15.18 0.71
CA LEU A 208 -4.14 15.53 0.26
C LEU A 208 -4.16 16.33 -1.04
N ILE A 209 -5.30 16.33 -1.74
CA ILE A 209 -5.50 16.98 -3.03
C ILE A 209 -6.89 17.62 -3.10
N SER A 210 -7.02 18.76 -3.77
CA SER A 210 -8.34 19.37 -4.01
C SER A 210 -9.14 18.59 -5.06
N GLU A 211 -10.48 18.65 -4.98
CA GLU A 211 -11.37 18.03 -5.97
C GLU A 211 -11.08 18.51 -7.40
N GLU A 212 -10.77 19.81 -7.56
CA GLU A 212 -10.43 20.41 -8.86
C GLU A 212 -9.15 19.80 -9.43
N LYS A 213 -8.11 19.67 -8.60
CA LYS A 213 -6.83 19.08 -9.04
C LYS A 213 -7.01 17.59 -9.33
N LEU A 214 -7.81 16.86 -8.55
CA LEU A 214 -8.15 15.46 -8.85
C LEU A 214 -8.84 15.33 -10.22
N LEU A 215 -9.88 16.12 -10.48
CA LEU A 215 -10.58 16.08 -11.76
C LEU A 215 -9.66 16.43 -12.94
N LYS A 216 -8.74 17.39 -12.76
CA LYS A 216 -7.73 17.73 -13.76
C LYS A 216 -6.79 16.54 -14.05
N ILE A 217 -6.29 15.87 -13.02
CA ILE A 217 -5.45 14.67 -13.17
C ILE A 217 -6.22 13.58 -13.91
N LEU A 218 -7.46 13.29 -13.52
CA LEU A 218 -8.26 12.25 -14.16
C LEU A 218 -8.49 12.53 -15.66
N LYS A 219 -8.77 13.79 -16.03
CA LYS A 219 -8.88 14.22 -17.44
C LYS A 219 -7.58 14.04 -18.22
N GLU A 220 -6.45 14.37 -17.60
CA GLU A 220 -5.12 14.15 -18.20
C GLU A 220 -4.89 12.66 -18.46
N LEU A 221 -5.15 11.79 -17.47
CA LEU A 221 -4.97 10.35 -17.61
C LEU A 221 -5.88 9.75 -18.70
N GLU A 222 -7.16 10.11 -18.74
CA GLU A 222 -8.08 9.72 -19.82
C GLU A 222 -7.58 10.16 -21.20
N SER A 223 -7.03 11.38 -21.32
CA SER A 223 -6.47 11.87 -22.59
C SER A 223 -5.23 11.09 -23.06
N LEU A 224 -4.53 10.44 -22.12
CA LEU A 224 -3.37 9.58 -22.36
C LEU A 224 -3.74 8.10 -22.48
N ASN A 225 -5.04 7.75 -22.46
CA ASN A 225 -5.53 6.37 -22.43
C ASN A 225 -5.01 5.57 -21.21
N LEU A 226 -4.80 6.27 -20.08
CA LEU A 226 -4.30 5.70 -18.83
C LEU A 226 -5.38 5.68 -17.76
N ARG A 227 -5.35 4.63 -16.95
CA ARG A 227 -6.28 4.47 -15.82
C ARG A 227 -5.65 5.01 -14.54
N ALA A 228 -6.48 5.52 -13.65
CA ALA A 228 -6.10 6.03 -12.34
C ALA A 228 -6.28 4.96 -11.27
N SER A 229 -5.37 4.94 -10.31
CA SER A 229 -5.44 4.17 -9.07
C SER A 229 -5.47 5.17 -7.90
N LEU A 230 -6.65 5.36 -7.31
CA LEU A 230 -6.88 6.38 -6.30
C LEU A 230 -6.81 5.76 -4.91
N HIS A 231 -5.81 6.13 -4.11
CA HIS A 231 -5.79 5.82 -2.68
C HIS A 231 -6.87 6.61 -1.97
N ALA A 232 -7.89 5.92 -1.45
CA ALA A 232 -8.97 6.52 -0.67
C ALA A 232 -9.42 5.55 0.43
N ILE A 233 -9.07 5.84 1.67
CA ILE A 233 -9.40 4.99 2.82
C ILE A 233 -10.70 5.45 3.49
N GLY A 234 -10.81 6.76 3.76
CA GLY A 234 -11.95 7.35 4.44
C GLY A 234 -13.20 7.47 3.57
N ASP A 235 -14.37 7.36 4.19
CA ASP A 235 -15.66 7.48 3.49
C ASP A 235 -15.88 8.85 2.83
N GLY A 236 -15.24 9.90 3.35
CA GLY A 236 -15.18 11.22 2.72
C GLY A 236 -14.26 11.28 1.50
N ALA A 237 -13.08 10.63 1.55
CA ALA A 237 -12.18 10.53 0.40
C ALA A 237 -12.80 9.70 -0.74
N ILE A 238 -13.46 8.60 -0.39
CA ILE A 238 -14.17 7.74 -1.35
C ILE A 238 -15.31 8.52 -2.03
N GLU A 239 -16.03 9.36 -1.28
CA GLU A 239 -17.06 10.24 -1.84
C GLU A 239 -16.48 11.21 -2.88
N VAL A 240 -15.33 11.81 -2.58
CA VAL A 240 -14.63 12.72 -3.49
C VAL A 240 -14.17 11.99 -4.74
N ALA A 241 -13.64 10.77 -4.61
CA ALA A 241 -13.24 9.93 -5.74
C ALA A 241 -14.42 9.65 -6.67
N ILE A 242 -15.54 9.16 -6.12
CA ILE A 242 -16.75 8.81 -6.89
C ILE A 242 -17.29 10.04 -7.60
N LYS A 243 -17.45 11.18 -6.90
CA LYS A 243 -17.92 12.43 -7.51
C LYS A 243 -17.00 12.94 -8.62
N ALA A 244 -15.69 12.75 -8.50
CA ALA A 244 -14.76 13.11 -9.54
C ALA A 244 -14.96 12.25 -10.80
N PHE A 245 -15.21 10.95 -10.64
CA PHE A 245 -15.55 10.06 -11.77
C PHE A 245 -16.92 10.35 -12.37
N GLU A 246 -17.94 10.67 -11.57
CA GLU A 246 -19.25 11.10 -12.09
C GLU A 246 -19.13 12.37 -12.94
N LYS A 247 -18.32 13.34 -12.52
CA LYS A 247 -18.03 14.56 -13.30
C LYS A 247 -17.16 14.30 -14.53
N LEU A 248 -16.31 13.28 -14.48
CA LEU A 248 -15.41 12.91 -15.57
C LEU A 248 -16.15 12.20 -16.70
N GLU A 249 -17.15 11.37 -16.34
CA GLU A 249 -17.80 10.42 -17.25
C GLU A 249 -16.76 9.52 -17.96
N PRO A 250 -16.02 8.68 -17.22
CA PRO A 250 -14.86 7.97 -17.73
C PRO A 250 -15.21 7.10 -18.94
N LYS A 251 -14.37 7.18 -19.98
CA LYS A 251 -14.49 6.28 -21.15
C LYS A 251 -13.78 4.97 -20.86
N LEU A 252 -12.70 5.03 -20.08
CA LEU A 252 -11.98 3.84 -19.66
C LEU A 252 -12.72 3.20 -18.48
N LYS A 253 -12.96 1.90 -18.61
CA LYS A 253 -13.47 1.10 -17.49
C LYS A 253 -12.35 0.75 -16.53
N TYR A 254 -12.71 0.47 -15.28
CA TYR A 254 -11.83 -0.09 -14.26
C TYR A 254 -10.71 0.85 -13.83
N HIS A 255 -10.97 2.17 -13.75
CA HIS A 255 -10.22 2.99 -12.79
C HIS A 255 -10.38 2.39 -11.40
N ARG A 256 -9.32 2.47 -10.58
CA ARG A 256 -9.29 1.83 -9.28
C ARG A 256 -9.51 2.81 -8.14
N ILE A 257 -10.24 2.36 -7.13
CA ILE A 257 -10.19 2.89 -5.78
C ILE A 257 -9.45 1.86 -4.94
N GLU A 258 -8.32 2.26 -4.38
CA GLU A 258 -7.47 1.44 -3.52
C GLU A 258 -7.94 1.56 -2.07
N HIS A 259 -7.85 0.45 -1.35
CA HIS A 259 -8.24 0.26 0.04
C HIS A 259 -9.75 0.29 0.26
N ALA A 260 -10.39 1.44 0.01
CA ALA A 260 -11.83 1.64 0.16
C ALA A 260 -12.37 1.16 1.52
N GLU A 261 -11.60 1.35 2.59
CA GLU A 261 -11.82 0.65 3.87
C GLU A 261 -13.17 0.99 4.50
N LEU A 262 -13.62 2.24 4.40
CA LEU A 262 -14.88 2.71 4.99
C LEU A 262 -15.99 2.92 3.95
N ILE A 263 -15.91 2.23 2.81
CA ILE A 263 -16.91 2.36 1.75
C ILE A 263 -18.32 1.97 2.25
N SER A 264 -19.31 2.81 1.95
CA SER A 264 -20.72 2.56 2.29
C SER A 264 -21.46 1.82 1.17
N GLU A 265 -22.62 1.22 1.49
CA GLU A 265 -23.44 0.49 0.51
C GLU A 265 -23.80 1.34 -0.72
N ASP A 266 -24.20 2.60 -0.49
CA ASP A 266 -24.50 3.57 -1.55
C ASP A 266 -23.29 3.81 -2.47
N GLN A 267 -22.11 3.99 -1.87
CA GLN A 267 -20.86 4.20 -2.61
C GLN A 267 -20.47 2.95 -3.41
N ILE A 268 -20.69 1.73 -2.90
CA ILE A 268 -20.44 0.49 -3.64
C ILE A 268 -21.34 0.41 -4.90
N ARG A 269 -22.62 0.81 -4.78
CA ARG A 269 -23.55 0.82 -5.92
C ARG A 269 -23.09 1.80 -7.00
N ARG A 270 -22.70 3.02 -6.62
CA ARG A 270 -22.16 4.03 -7.55
C ARG A 270 -20.85 3.59 -8.20
N VAL A 271 -19.96 2.94 -7.43
CA VAL A 271 -18.74 2.30 -7.96
C VAL A 271 -19.05 1.29 -9.05
N LYS A 272 -20.06 0.43 -8.84
CA LYS A 272 -20.51 -0.55 -9.84
C LYS A 272 -21.07 0.13 -11.09
N GLU A 273 -21.91 1.14 -10.94
CA GLU A 273 -22.50 1.89 -12.06
C GLU A 273 -21.44 2.57 -12.93
N LEU A 274 -20.41 3.14 -12.30
CA LEU A 274 -19.28 3.79 -12.96
C LEU A 274 -18.24 2.79 -13.53
N ASN A 275 -18.44 1.48 -13.37
CA ASN A 275 -17.45 0.43 -13.70
C ASN A 275 -16.07 0.69 -13.07
N LEU A 276 -16.04 1.23 -11.86
CA LEU A 276 -14.80 1.37 -11.07
C LEU A 276 -14.45 0.03 -10.43
N LEU A 277 -13.16 -0.17 -10.16
CA LEU A 277 -12.62 -1.38 -9.58
C LEU A 277 -12.13 -1.11 -8.14
N LEU A 278 -12.62 -1.89 -7.19
CA LEU A 278 -12.13 -1.85 -5.82
C LEU A 278 -10.92 -2.78 -5.69
N CYS A 279 -9.79 -2.25 -5.21
CA CYS A 279 -8.65 -3.05 -4.81
C CYS A 279 -8.50 -2.98 -3.28
N MET A 280 -8.86 -4.06 -2.60
CA MET A 280 -8.97 -4.09 -1.13
C MET A 280 -7.94 -5.05 -0.51
N GLN A 281 -7.58 -4.81 0.75
CA GLN A 281 -6.58 -5.60 1.50
C GLN A 281 -7.22 -6.33 2.68
N PRO A 282 -7.69 -7.59 2.50
CA PRO A 282 -8.35 -8.33 3.58
C PRO A 282 -7.50 -8.47 4.86
N ASN A 283 -6.17 -8.55 4.74
CA ASN A 283 -5.21 -8.60 5.84
C ASN A 283 -5.32 -7.41 6.81
N PHE A 284 -5.76 -6.23 6.35
CA PHE A 284 -5.83 -5.04 7.22
C PHE A 284 -6.83 -5.22 8.35
N THR A 285 -7.98 -5.85 8.07
CA THR A 285 -9.03 -6.08 9.08
C THR A 285 -8.53 -6.94 10.23
N CYS A 286 -7.74 -7.98 9.92
CA CYS A 286 -7.13 -8.82 10.95
C CYS A 286 -5.98 -8.11 11.67
N TYR A 287 -5.15 -7.40 10.93
CA TYR A 287 -3.86 -6.91 11.43
C TYR A 287 -3.96 -5.60 12.22
N TYR A 288 -4.92 -4.73 11.87
CA TYR A 288 -5.11 -3.40 12.45
C TYR A 288 -6.39 -3.24 13.29
N ARG A 289 -7.09 -4.34 13.60
CA ARG A 289 -8.39 -4.32 14.28
C ARG A 289 -8.44 -3.42 15.53
N GLU A 290 -7.46 -3.54 16.41
CA GLU A 290 -7.41 -2.77 17.66
C GLU A 290 -7.21 -1.26 17.39
N ILE A 291 -6.37 -0.91 16.42
CA ILE A 291 -6.16 0.48 16.00
C ILE A 291 -7.47 1.07 15.46
N TYR A 292 -8.27 0.29 14.73
CA TYR A 292 -9.58 0.73 14.27
C TYR A 292 -10.57 0.93 15.40
N LEU A 293 -10.59 0.06 16.42
CA LEU A 293 -11.48 0.22 17.59
C LEU A 293 -11.20 1.51 18.36
N GLU A 294 -9.93 1.85 18.53
CA GLU A 294 -9.50 3.10 19.14
C GLU A 294 -9.92 4.29 18.28
N ALA A 295 -9.63 4.24 16.97
CA ALA A 295 -9.84 5.35 16.03
C ALA A 295 -11.32 5.63 15.73
N LEU A 296 -12.13 4.59 15.58
CA LEU A 296 -13.47 4.68 14.99
C LEU A 296 -14.58 4.27 15.96
N GLY A 297 -14.27 3.44 16.96
CA GLY A 297 -15.27 2.80 17.82
C GLY A 297 -15.93 1.59 17.16
N GLU A 298 -16.57 0.76 17.98
CA GLU A 298 -17.07 -0.56 17.59
C GLU A 298 -17.97 -0.55 16.35
N GLU A 299 -18.95 0.35 16.31
CA GLU A 299 -19.96 0.38 15.23
C GLU A 299 -19.39 0.75 13.86
N ARG A 300 -18.32 1.55 13.83
CA ARG A 300 -17.62 1.88 12.57
C ARG A 300 -16.61 0.80 12.22
N THR A 301 -15.89 0.24 13.20
CA THR A 301 -14.95 -0.86 12.98
C THR A 301 -15.64 -2.12 12.43
N LYS A 302 -16.86 -2.43 12.88
CA LYS A 302 -17.66 -3.56 12.33
C LYS A 302 -17.93 -3.44 10.82
N ARG A 303 -17.95 -2.21 10.30
CA ARG A 303 -18.28 -1.90 8.89
C ARG A 303 -17.04 -1.72 8.01
N ILE A 304 -15.84 -1.86 8.56
CA ILE A 304 -14.60 -1.68 7.80
C ILE A 304 -14.34 -2.86 6.87
N ASN A 305 -13.74 -2.58 5.72
CA ASN A 305 -13.40 -3.54 4.66
C ASN A 305 -14.58 -4.50 4.35
N PRO A 306 -15.75 -4.00 3.91
CA PRO A 306 -16.96 -4.79 3.73
C PRO A 306 -16.91 -5.63 2.42
N ILE A 307 -15.90 -6.48 2.27
CA ILE A 307 -15.64 -7.28 1.05
C ILE A 307 -16.79 -8.24 0.70
N ASP A 308 -17.53 -8.71 1.71
CA ASP A 308 -18.75 -9.51 1.57
C ASP A 308 -19.90 -8.72 0.95
N LEU A 309 -20.08 -7.46 1.39
CA LEU A 309 -21.08 -6.56 0.82
C LEU A 309 -20.72 -6.18 -0.63
N VAL A 310 -19.44 -5.95 -0.91
CA VAL A 310 -18.93 -5.68 -2.26
C VAL A 310 -19.23 -6.85 -3.22
N ASP A 311 -18.91 -8.09 -2.81
CA ASP A 311 -19.24 -9.30 -3.59
C ASP A 311 -20.76 -9.45 -3.77
N LYS A 312 -21.54 -9.27 -2.71
CA LYS A 312 -23.00 -9.37 -2.74
C LYS A 312 -23.65 -8.38 -3.72
N ILE A 313 -23.16 -7.14 -3.76
CA ILE A 313 -23.63 -6.13 -4.71
C ILE A 313 -23.14 -6.43 -6.13
N GLY A 314 -22.02 -7.16 -6.25
CA GLY A 314 -21.37 -7.50 -7.52
C GLY A 314 -20.65 -6.30 -8.12
N ALA A 315 -20.03 -5.47 -7.29
CA ALA A 315 -19.09 -4.45 -7.77
C ALA A 315 -17.74 -5.12 -8.14
N PRO A 316 -17.00 -4.61 -9.14
CA PRO A 316 -15.70 -5.16 -9.49
C PRO A 316 -14.73 -5.08 -8.30
N LEU A 317 -14.08 -6.21 -7.98
CA LEU A 317 -13.22 -6.36 -6.81
C LEU A 317 -11.97 -7.19 -7.18
N ILE A 318 -10.82 -6.77 -6.66
CA ILE A 318 -9.56 -7.53 -6.63
C ILE A 318 -8.91 -7.36 -5.26
N PHE A 319 -8.00 -8.27 -4.91
CA PHE A 319 -7.26 -8.20 -3.65
C PHE A 319 -5.77 -7.91 -3.84
N GLY A 320 -5.21 -7.20 -2.87
CA GLY A 320 -3.77 -7.05 -2.69
C GLY A 320 -3.40 -7.15 -1.22
N THR A 321 -2.11 -7.16 -0.90
CA THR A 321 -1.62 -7.22 0.49
C THR A 321 -1.11 -5.88 0.99
N ASP A 322 -0.75 -4.97 0.07
CA ASP A 322 -0.05 -3.73 0.36
C ASP A 322 1.24 -3.95 1.16
N MET A 323 1.85 -5.14 1.05
CA MET A 323 3.04 -5.53 1.81
C MET A 323 2.87 -5.48 3.35
N MET A 324 1.65 -5.43 3.89
CA MET A 324 1.39 -5.16 5.30
C MET A 324 0.49 -6.19 6.00
N PRO A 325 1.04 -7.36 6.38
CA PRO A 325 2.37 -7.86 6.04
C PRO A 325 2.42 -8.42 4.61
N PHE A 326 3.62 -8.62 4.07
CA PHE A 326 3.80 -9.29 2.78
C PHE A 326 3.56 -10.81 2.90
N ASP A 327 2.29 -11.16 3.10
CA ASP A 327 1.81 -12.53 3.23
C ASP A 327 0.43 -12.71 2.62
N VAL A 328 0.41 -13.16 1.35
CA VAL A 328 -0.84 -13.49 0.65
C VAL A 328 -1.61 -14.60 1.34
N ASN A 329 -0.96 -15.57 2.00
CA ASN A 329 -1.69 -16.62 2.73
C ASN A 329 -2.39 -16.06 3.96
N TYR A 330 -1.75 -15.11 4.66
CA TYR A 330 -2.40 -14.38 5.74
C TYR A 330 -3.62 -13.59 5.23
N ALA A 331 -3.47 -12.85 4.12
CA ALA A 331 -4.56 -12.11 3.51
C ALA A 331 -5.71 -13.03 3.04
N LEU A 332 -5.38 -14.20 2.47
CA LEU A 332 -6.35 -15.24 2.09
C LEU A 332 -7.16 -15.71 3.30
N ASN A 333 -6.49 -16.02 4.42
CA ASN A 333 -7.16 -16.47 5.63
C ASN A 333 -8.09 -15.40 6.21
N CYS A 334 -7.65 -14.14 6.20
CA CYS A 334 -8.48 -13.01 6.60
C CYS A 334 -9.72 -12.83 5.71
N ALA A 335 -9.56 -12.99 4.40
CA ALA A 335 -10.68 -12.89 3.46
C ALA A 335 -11.72 -14.00 3.68
N LYS A 336 -11.27 -15.21 4.05
CA LYS A 336 -12.13 -16.37 4.32
C LYS A 336 -13.07 -16.19 5.52
N GLU A 337 -12.80 -15.23 6.40
CA GLU A 337 -13.73 -14.87 7.48
C GLU A 337 -15.02 -14.22 6.96
N LYS A 338 -14.98 -13.65 5.75
CA LYS A 338 -16.10 -12.90 5.15
C LYS A 338 -16.62 -13.50 3.83
N LEU A 339 -15.81 -14.29 3.12
CA LEU A 339 -16.13 -14.83 1.81
C LEU A 339 -15.78 -16.33 1.69
N PRO A 340 -16.50 -17.13 0.88
CA PRO A 340 -16.12 -18.51 0.61
C PRO A 340 -14.79 -18.57 -0.15
N GLU A 341 -14.03 -19.66 0.06
CA GLU A 341 -12.67 -19.83 -0.48
C GLU A 341 -12.59 -19.65 -2.01
N GLU A 342 -13.58 -20.14 -2.76
CA GLU A 342 -13.67 -19.97 -4.21
C GLU A 342 -13.69 -18.50 -4.66
N LYS A 343 -14.42 -17.64 -3.92
CA LYS A 343 -14.50 -16.20 -4.17
C LYS A 343 -13.19 -15.53 -3.81
N VAL A 344 -12.62 -15.90 -2.67
CA VAL A 344 -11.32 -15.40 -2.22
C VAL A 344 -10.23 -15.69 -3.27
N LEU A 345 -10.13 -16.93 -3.73
CA LEU A 345 -9.18 -17.34 -4.77
C LEU A 345 -9.46 -16.67 -6.12
N TYR A 346 -10.73 -16.40 -6.45
CA TYR A 346 -11.10 -15.65 -7.64
C TYR A 346 -10.57 -14.21 -7.60
N TYR A 347 -10.70 -13.52 -6.46
CA TYR A 347 -10.26 -12.13 -6.31
C TYR A 347 -8.74 -11.97 -6.18
N PHE A 348 -8.05 -12.97 -5.62
CA PHE A 348 -6.58 -13.10 -5.74
C PHE A 348 -6.16 -13.73 -7.08
N GLY A 349 -7.08 -14.16 -7.94
CA GLY A 349 -6.79 -14.68 -9.27
C GLY A 349 -6.59 -13.60 -10.33
N GLY A 350 -6.67 -12.32 -9.93
CA GLY A 350 -6.46 -11.17 -10.81
C GLY A 350 -7.56 -10.97 -11.83
N TRP A 351 -8.82 -11.24 -11.47
CA TRP A 351 -10.04 -11.01 -12.27
C TRP A 351 -9.84 -11.16 -13.79
N LYS A 352 -10.06 -12.39 -14.29
CA LYS A 352 -9.96 -12.85 -15.70
C LYS A 352 -9.46 -11.76 -16.67
N ARG A 353 -8.18 -11.87 -16.97
CA ARG A 353 -7.36 -11.22 -17.99
C ARG A 353 -7.94 -11.35 -19.43
N ASP A 354 -9.18 -10.95 -19.66
CA ASP A 354 -9.57 -10.51 -21.01
C ASP A 354 -8.89 -9.15 -21.19
N ARG A 355 -7.75 -9.26 -21.89
CA ARG A 355 -6.66 -8.35 -22.29
C ARG A 355 -7.00 -6.89 -22.68
N ASP A 356 -7.99 -6.27 -22.03
CA ASP A 356 -8.43 -4.89 -22.28
C ASP A 356 -7.83 -3.88 -21.28
N TYR A 357 -6.98 -4.35 -20.36
CA TYR A 357 -6.52 -3.53 -19.25
C TYR A 357 -5.61 -2.38 -19.64
N VAL A 358 -4.75 -2.53 -20.65
CA VAL A 358 -3.97 -1.46 -21.25
C VAL A 358 -3.51 -1.98 -22.62
N LYS A 359 -4.35 -1.89 -23.66
CA LYS A 359 -3.80 -1.82 -25.01
C LYS A 359 -3.60 -0.34 -25.29
N LEU A 360 -2.38 0.14 -25.12
CA LEU A 360 -1.91 1.29 -25.87
C LEU A 360 -1.94 0.85 -27.33
N ASN A 361 -2.88 1.38 -28.11
CA ASN A 361 -2.90 1.16 -29.57
C ASN A 361 -1.66 1.78 -30.20
#